data_AF-A0A961WXG1-F1
#
_entry.id   AF-A0A961WXG1-F1
#
_cell.length_a   1.000
_cell.length_b   1.000
_cell.length_c   1.000
_cell.angle_alpha   90.00
_cell.angle_beta   90.00
_cell.angle_gamma   90.00
#
_symmetry.space_group_name_H-M   'P 1'
#
loop_
_entity.id
_entity.type
_entity.pdbx_description
1 polymer ?
#
loop_
_entity_poly.entity_id
_entity_poly.type
_entity_poly.pdbx_seq_one_letter_code
_entity_poly.pdbx_strand_id
1 'polypeptide(L)' 'MNIQQNAAFEIPEGVFGERVVSVRHYTDRLFKFRITRPASFRFRSGEFVMIGLPNAEKPVYRAYS' A
#
# COMPACT_ATOMS: atom_id res chain seq x y z
N MET A 1 13.02 13.72 -19.22
CA MET A 1 13.38 13.43 -17.82
C MET A 1 12.92 12.01 -17.54
N ASN A 2 13.83 11.04 -17.63
CA ASN A 2 13.52 9.60 -17.54
C ASN A 2 13.27 9.23 -16.07
N ILE A 3 12.05 8.83 -15.73
CA ILE A 3 11.76 8.11 -14.49
C ILE A 3 11.59 6.63 -14.81
N GLN A 4 12.71 5.94 -15.01
CA GLN A 4 12.77 4.50 -14.83
C GLN A 4 13.05 4.21 -13.36
N GLN A 5 12.02 3.79 -12.61
CA GLN A 5 12.20 3.00 -11.40
C GLN A 5 11.11 1.93 -11.37
N ASN A 6 11.28 0.91 -12.19
CA ASN A 6 10.57 -0.36 -12.02
C ASN A 6 11.37 -1.18 -11.01
N ALA A 7 11.42 -0.72 -9.75
CA ALA A 7 11.94 -1.54 -8.67
C ALA A 7 10.88 -2.59 -8.35
N ALA A 8 11.01 -3.77 -8.97
CA ALA A 8 10.19 -4.93 -8.64
C ALA A 8 10.65 -5.45 -7.27
N PHE A 9 10.07 -4.92 -6.21
CA PHE A 9 10.27 -5.48 -4.87
C PHE A 9 9.55 -6.83 -4.79
N GLU A 10 10.20 -7.82 -4.18
CA GLU A 10 9.58 -9.12 -3.94
C GLU A 10 8.42 -8.96 -2.95
N ILE A 11 7.25 -9.45 -3.35
CA ILE A 11 6.04 -9.40 -2.53
C ILE A 11 5.99 -10.69 -1.71
N PRO A 12 5.93 -10.61 -0.36
CA PRO A 12 5.81 -11.79 0.49
C PRO A 12 4.56 -12.61 0.18
N GLU A 13 4.59 -13.91 0.51
CA GLU A 13 3.39 -14.75 0.40
C GLU A 13 2.28 -14.27 1.35
N GLY A 14 1.02 -14.41 0.90
CA GLY A 14 -0.15 -14.04 1.71
C GLY A 14 -0.50 -12.54 1.72
N VAL A 15 0.18 -11.71 0.93
CA VAL A 15 -0.16 -10.29 0.74
C VAL A 15 -0.35 -9.95 -0.74
N PHE A 16 -1.02 -8.82 -1.01
CA PHE A 16 -1.22 -8.30 -2.35
C PHE A 16 -0.27 -7.12 -2.62
N GLY A 17 0.45 -7.17 -3.74
CA GLY A 17 1.21 -6.03 -4.24
C GLY A 17 0.30 -5.09 -5.02
N GLU A 18 -0.15 -4.02 -4.38
CA GLU A 18 -1.05 -3.05 -5.00
C GLU A 18 -0.33 -1.74 -5.35
N ARG A 19 -0.78 -1.09 -6.42
CA ARG A 19 -0.19 0.15 -6.92
C ARG A 19 -0.91 1.36 -6.35
N VAL A 20 -0.16 2.32 -5.82
CA VAL A 20 -0.68 3.64 -5.45
C VAL A 20 -1.12 4.39 -6.72
N VAL A 21 -2.38 4.81 -6.77
CA VAL A 21 -2.99 5.52 -7.91
C VAL A 21 -3.14 7.02 -7.67
N SER A 22 -3.17 7.47 -6.41
CA SER A 22 -3.20 8.89 -6.08
C SER A 22 -2.74 9.13 -4.65
N VAL A 23 -2.11 10.27 -4.41
CA VAL A 23 -1.72 10.75 -3.07
C VAL A 23 -2.19 12.19 -2.91
N ARG A 24 -2.76 12.51 -1.75
CA ARG A 24 -3.14 13.87 -1.34
C ARG A 24 -2.61 14.15 0.05
N HIS A 25 -1.80 15.19 0.15
CA HIS A 25 -1.38 15.74 1.44
C HIS A 25 -2.42 16.79 1.88
N TYR A 26 -2.92 16.66 3.10
CA TYR A 26 -3.77 17.67 3.74
C TYR A 26 -2.93 18.61 4.59
N THR A 27 -1.93 18.07 5.28
CA THR A 27 -0.92 18.80 6.05
C THR A 27 0.42 18.05 5.97
N ASP A 28 1.47 18.59 6.58
CA ASP A 28 2.80 17.96 6.64
C ASP A 28 2.79 16.58 7.34
N ARG A 29 1.76 16.29 8.14
CA ARG A 29 1.64 15.05 8.94
C ARG A 29 0.44 14.20 8.56
N LEU A 30 -0.45 14.69 7.70
CA LEU A 30 -1.67 13.99 7.31
C LEU A 30 -1.77 13.91 5.79
N PHE A 31 -1.80 12.69 5.29
CA PHE A 31 -2.02 12.41 3.89
C PHE A 31 -3.01 11.26 3.72
N LYS A 32 -3.58 11.21 2.52
CA LYS A 32 -4.43 10.13 2.04
C LYS A 32 -3.84 9.62 0.75
N PHE A 33 -3.88 8.30 0.56
CA PHE A 33 -3.55 7.68 -0.71
C PHE A 33 -4.68 6.75 -1.14
N ARG A 34 -4.67 6.37 -2.42
CA ARG A 34 -5.54 5.35 -2.98
C ARG A 34 -4.66 4.32 -3.67
N ILE A 35 -5.06 3.06 -3.59
CA ILE A 35 -4.42 1.94 -4.28
C ILE A 35 -5.39 1.28 -5.27
N THR A 36 -4.86 0.46 -6.15
CA THR A 36 -5.66 -0.55 -6.87
C THR A 36 -6.30 -1.52 -5.87
N ARG A 37 -7.46 -2.10 -6.24
CA ARG A 37 -8.20 -3.04 -5.38
C ARG A 37 -8.13 -4.44 -5.99
N PRO A 38 -7.61 -5.45 -5.27
CA PRO A 38 -7.67 -6.84 -5.73
C PRO A 38 -9.13 -7.29 -5.81
N ALA A 39 -9.48 -8.05 -6.86
CA ALA A 39 -10.87 -8.51 -7.08
C ALA A 39 -11.41 -9.40 -5.95
N SER A 40 -10.53 -10.16 -5.30
CA SER A 40 -10.83 -11.03 -4.16
C SER A 40 -10.93 -10.28 -2.82
N PHE A 41 -10.54 -9.01 -2.77
CA PHE A 41 -10.49 -8.24 -1.53
C PHE A 41 -11.89 -7.77 -1.11
N ARG A 42 -12.48 -8.44 -0.12
CA ARG A 42 -13.78 -8.10 0.48
C ARG A 42 -13.57 -7.72 1.95
N PHE A 43 -14.22 -6.65 2.39
CA PHE A 43 -14.20 -6.19 3.77
C PHE A 43 -15.59 -5.70 4.15
N ARG A 44 -15.91 -5.74 5.45
CA ARG A 44 -17.10 -5.13 6.04
C ARG A 44 -16.73 -3.83 6.73
N SER A 45 -17.69 -2.91 6.82
CA SER A 45 -17.51 -1.66 7.54
C SER A 45 -17.10 -1.94 9.00
N GLY A 46 -15.97 -1.38 9.42
CA GLY A 46 -15.39 -1.60 10.75
C GLY A 46 -14.25 -2.62 10.80
N GLU A 47 -13.94 -3.31 9.70
CA GLU A 47 -12.73 -4.13 9.58
C GLU A 47 -11.52 -3.26 9.23
N PHE A 48 -10.32 -3.73 9.58
CA PHE A 48 -9.06 -3.08 9.26
C PHE A 48 -8.18 -4.01 8.42
N VAL A 49 -7.25 -3.43 7.66
CA VAL A 49 -6.25 -4.15 6.87
C VAL A 49 -4.84 -3.84 7.33
N MET A 50 -3.94 -4.79 7.11
CA MET A 50 -2.52 -4.61 7.33
C MET A 50 -1.88 -4.05 6.05
N ILE A 51 -1.25 -2.88 6.14
CA ILE A 51 -0.50 -2.25 5.04
C ILE A 51 0.98 -2.22 5.42
N GLY A 52 1.84 -2.60 4.48
CA GLY A 52 3.29 -2.59 4.63
C GLY A 52 3.99 -2.08 3.37
N LEU A 53 5.28 -1.79 3.49
CA LEU A 53 6.12 -1.40 2.36
C LEU A 53 7.10 -2.54 2.03
N PRO A 54 7.26 -2.89 0.73
CA PRO A 54 8.08 -4.01 0.32
C PRO A 54 9.59 -3.68 0.27
N ASN A 55 9.98 -2.44 0.55
CA ASN A 55 11.36 -1.96 0.52
C ASN A 55 12.12 -2.11 1.85
N ALA A 56 11.47 -2.59 2.91
CA ALA A 56 12.08 -2.73 4.22
C ALA A 56 12.77 -4.10 4.35
N GLU A 57 13.99 -4.14 4.92
CA GLU A 57 14.73 -5.39 5.22
C GLU A 57 13.92 -6.39 6.07
N LYS A 58 12.97 -5.87 6.86
CA LYS A 58 11.97 -6.65 7.59
C LYS A 58 10.58 -6.12 7.25
N PRO A 59 9.62 -6.98 6.90
CA PRO A 59 8.25 -6.56 6.63
C PRO A 59 7.64 -5.86 7.85
N VAL A 60 7.37 -4.56 7.72
CA VAL A 60 6.68 -3.78 8.75
C VAL A 60 5.27 -3.54 8.27
N TYR A 61 4.31 -4.10 9.01
CA TYR A 61 2.89 -3.87 8.76
C TYR A 61 2.28 -2.99 9.84
N ARG A 62 1.29 -2.18 9.44
CA ARG A 62 0.45 -1.38 10.33
C ARG A 62 -1.01 -1.57 9.96
N ALA A 63 -1.86 -1.60 10.98
CA ALA A 63 -3.29 -1.70 10.80
C ALA A 63 -3.86 -0.34 10.35
N TYR A 64 -4.71 -0.37 9.33
CA TYR A 64 -5.46 0.78 8.81
C TYR A 64 -6.92 0.40 8.63
N SER A 65 -7.81 1.31 9.02
CA SER A 65 -9.26 1.21 8.84
C SER A 65 -9.72 1.57 7.43
#